data_AF-A0A7V0ZAB0-F1
#
_entry.id   AF-A0A7V0ZAB0-F1
#
_cell.length_a   1.000
_cell.length_b   1.000
_cell.length_c   1.000
_cell.angle_alpha   90.00
_cell.angle_beta   90.00
_cell.angle_gamma   90.00
#
_symmetry.space_group_name_H-M   'P 1'
#
loop_
_entity.id
_entity.type
_entity.pdbx_description
1 polymer ?
#
loop_
_entity_poly.entity_id
_entity_poly.type
_entity_poly.pdbx_seq_one_letter_code
_entity_poly.pdbx_strand_id
1 'polypeptide(L)'
;GVFATGAMVLRGPEEFLIDFVQAMRHPPRVVARVVMSHRVMGQFVKAIKNNLAKYQQSFGPPKSAPKMSREQPSIEKIYEDLKLPDELLCGAYANVIMVGHSHGEFLLDFVTQFFPKAAVSARVYVSASNMPGLLKTLSTAHTHTPPKTPPNPSDDQMYS
;
A
#
# COMPACT_ATOMS: atom_id res chain seq x y z
N GLY A 1 13.65 6.89 -6.80
CA GLY A 1 12.97 5.74 -6.18
C GLY A 1 13.40 5.63 -4.73
N VAL A 2 12.56 5.08 -3.86
CA VAL A 2 12.78 5.03 -2.40
C VAL A 2 12.69 3.60 -1.87
N PHE A 3 13.37 3.28 -0.78
CA PHE A 3 13.25 1.98 -0.10
C PHE A 3 12.15 2.02 0.95
N ALA A 4 11.29 1.02 0.99
CA ALA A 4 10.25 0.88 1.99
C ALA A 4 10.35 -0.47 2.71
N THR A 5 10.03 -0.46 4.01
CA THR A 5 9.97 -1.67 4.84
C THR A 5 8.55 -2.24 4.95
N GLY A 6 7.54 -1.43 4.61
CA GLY A 6 6.13 -1.80 4.63
C GLY A 6 5.27 -0.68 4.07
N ALA A 7 3.96 -0.81 4.22
CA ALA A 7 3.02 0.23 3.86
C ALA A 7 1.82 0.25 4.82
N MET A 8 1.23 1.43 4.95
CA MET A 8 -0.10 1.66 5.51
C MET A 8 -1.06 1.91 4.36
N VAL A 9 -2.28 1.40 4.46
CA VAL A 9 -3.27 1.52 3.40
C VAL A 9 -4.53 2.13 3.97
N LEU A 10 -4.91 3.28 3.45
CA LEU A 10 -6.18 3.93 3.73
C LEU A 10 -7.11 3.73 2.54
N ARG A 11 -8.33 3.29 2.81
CA ARG A 11 -9.36 3.11 1.80
C ARG A 11 -10.33 4.29 1.86
N GLY A 12 -10.36 5.10 0.81
CA GLY A 12 -11.41 6.10 0.58
C GLY A 12 -12.59 5.53 -0.22
N PRO A 13 -13.64 6.34 -0.43
CA PRO A 13 -14.79 5.95 -1.25
C PRO A 13 -14.39 5.67 -2.70
N GLU A 14 -13.53 6.49 -3.29
CA GLU A 14 -13.14 6.39 -4.71
C GLU A 14 -11.73 5.83 -4.91
N GLU A 15 -10.83 6.09 -3.95
CA GLU A 15 -9.41 5.82 -4.11
C GLU A 15 -8.80 5.18 -2.87
N PHE A 16 -7.76 4.41 -3.11
CA PHE A 16 -6.84 3.95 -2.09
C PHE A 16 -5.66 4.90 -2.01
N LEU A 17 -5.25 5.19 -0.77
CA LEU A 17 -4.02 5.89 -0.45
C LEU A 17 -3.08 4.89 0.23
N ILE A 18 -1.89 4.71 -0.35
CA ILE A 18 -0.86 3.78 0.12
C ILE A 18 0.35 4.58 0.55
N ASP A 19 0.61 4.58 1.85
CA ASP A 19 1.78 5.21 2.45
C ASP A 19 2.86 4.16 2.68
N PHE A 20 3.89 4.20 1.84
CA PHE A 20 5.08 3.40 2.02
C PHE A 20 5.94 4.01 3.12
N VAL A 21 6.35 3.18 4.08
CA VAL A 21 7.05 3.63 5.28
C VAL A 21 8.43 2.99 5.41
N GLN A 22 9.35 3.73 6.02
CA GLN A 22 10.59 3.21 6.58
C GLN A 22 10.49 3.20 8.11
N ALA A 23 10.51 1.99 8.69
CA ALA A 23 10.41 1.79 10.13
C ALA A 23 11.78 1.62 10.82
N MET A 24 12.89 1.90 10.12
CA MET A 24 14.24 1.76 10.66
C MET A 24 14.64 2.87 11.64
N ARG A 25 13.95 4.02 11.59
CA ARG A 25 14.17 5.15 12.51
C ARG A 25 12.88 5.43 13.28
N HIS A 26 13.03 5.99 14.48
CA HIS A 26 11.92 6.48 15.30
C HIS A 26 11.87 8.02 15.22
N PRO A 27 10.71 8.62 14.88
CA PRO A 27 9.48 7.97 14.42
C PRO A 27 9.63 7.35 13.01
N PRO A 28 8.80 6.35 12.64
CA PRO A 28 8.73 5.85 11.27
C PRO A 28 8.41 7.01 10.30
N ARG A 29 8.92 6.93 9.07
CA ARG A 29 8.76 7.99 8.08
C ARG A 29 8.03 7.49 6.84
N VAL A 30 7.02 8.22 6.35
CA VAL A 30 6.50 8.01 4.99
C VAL A 30 7.55 8.44 3.99
N VAL A 31 7.89 7.53 3.08
CA VAL A 31 8.87 7.76 2.02
C VAL A 31 8.24 7.86 0.63
N ALA A 32 7.02 7.35 0.46
CA ALA A 32 6.21 7.57 -0.73
C ALA A 32 4.74 7.44 -0.36
N ARG A 33 3.90 8.30 -0.93
CA ARG A 33 2.45 8.17 -0.92
C ARG A 33 1.99 7.92 -2.34
N VAL A 34 1.20 6.86 -2.55
CA VAL A 34 0.63 6.53 -3.86
C VAL A 34 -0.89 6.51 -3.76
N VAL A 35 -1.54 7.13 -4.73
CA VAL A 35 -3.00 7.18 -4.85
C VAL A 35 -3.42 6.38 -6.08
N MET A 36 -4.42 5.50 -5.94
CA MET A 36 -4.93 4.69 -7.05
C MET A 36 -6.39 4.28 -6.85
N SER A 37 -7.10 3.96 -7.93
CA SER A 37 -8.49 3.49 -7.84
C SER A 37 -8.61 2.07 -7.28
N HIS A 38 -9.81 1.70 -6.81
CA HIS A 38 -10.10 0.33 -6.32
C HIS A 38 -9.78 -0.75 -7.36
N ARG A 39 -10.04 -0.47 -8.65
CA ARG A 39 -9.71 -1.38 -9.76
C ARG A 39 -8.21 -1.63 -9.84
N VAL A 40 -7.43 -0.56 -9.76
CA VAL A 40 -5.97 -0.60 -9.87
C VAL A 40 -5.36 -1.30 -8.64
N MET A 41 -5.92 -1.10 -7.44
CA MET A 41 -5.52 -1.85 -6.24
C MET A 41 -5.66 -3.37 -6.43
N GLY A 42 -6.76 -3.84 -7.01
CA GLY A 42 -6.94 -5.27 -7.29
C GLY A 42 -5.90 -5.83 -8.27
N GLN A 43 -5.55 -5.04 -9.30
CA GLN A 43 -4.47 -5.39 -10.23
C GLN A 43 -3.11 -5.41 -9.54
N PHE A 44 -2.85 -4.45 -8.65
CA PHE A 44 -1.61 -4.37 -7.89
C PHE A 44 -1.40 -5.59 -6.99
N VAL A 45 -2.44 -5.97 -6.21
CA VAL A 45 -2.40 -7.19 -5.38
C VAL A 45 -2.12 -8.43 -6.22
N LYS A 46 -2.78 -8.57 -7.37
CA LYS A 46 -2.56 -9.69 -8.30
C LYS A 46 -1.12 -9.69 -8.87
N ALA A 47 -0.60 -8.53 -9.24
CA ALA A 47 0.75 -8.38 -9.78
C ALA A 47 1.82 -8.78 -8.76
N ILE A 48 1.67 -8.39 -7.49
CA ILE A 48 2.56 -8.83 -6.41
C ILE A 48 2.45 -10.34 -6.19
N LYS A 49 1.24 -10.91 -6.10
CA LYS A 49 1.04 -12.37 -5.93
C LYS A 49 1.78 -13.17 -7.01
N ASN A 50 1.60 -12.77 -8.27
CA ASN A 50 2.23 -13.44 -9.41
C ASN A 50 3.76 -13.31 -9.37
N ASN A 51 4.28 -12.13 -9.06
CA ASN A 51 5.73 -11.92 -8.97
C ASN A 51 6.35 -12.66 -7.78
N LEU A 52 5.65 -12.74 -6.65
CA LEU A 52 6.12 -13.47 -5.49
C LEU A 52 6.19 -14.98 -5.77
N ALA A 53 5.23 -15.53 -6.50
CA ALA A 53 5.27 -16.93 -6.95
C ALA A 53 6.47 -17.19 -7.89
N LYS A 54 6.71 -16.29 -8.86
CA LYS A 54 7.88 -16.38 -9.76
C LYS A 54 9.21 -16.27 -9.02
N TYR A 55 9.29 -15.36 -8.05
CA TYR A 55 10.45 -15.24 -7.17
C TYR A 55 10.69 -16.56 -6.43
N GLN A 56 9.65 -17.16 -5.85
CA GLN A 56 9.76 -18.41 -5.10
C GLN A 56 10.24 -19.57 -5.96
N GLN A 57 9.77 -19.65 -7.20
CA GLN A 57 10.24 -20.65 -8.16
C GLN A 57 11.73 -20.48 -8.50
N SER A 58 12.21 -19.23 -8.55
CA SER A 58 13.58 -18.93 -8.98
C SER A 58 14.60 -18.96 -7.85
N PHE A 59 14.21 -18.54 -6.64
CA PHE A 59 15.12 -18.28 -5.52
C PHE A 59 14.71 -18.99 -4.22
N GLY A 60 13.59 -19.70 -4.21
CA GLY A 60 13.01 -20.29 -3.02
C GLY A 60 12.19 -19.29 -2.18
N PRO A 61 11.62 -19.74 -1.05
CA PRO A 61 10.81 -18.88 -0.19
C PRO A 61 11.62 -17.70 0.35
N PRO A 62 11.08 -16.46 0.35
CA PRO A 62 11.76 -15.33 0.97
C PRO A 62 12.02 -15.60 2.44
N LYS A 63 13.21 -15.20 2.93
CA LYS A 63 13.50 -15.23 4.37
C LYS A 63 12.46 -14.39 5.10
N SER A 64 11.91 -14.88 6.21
CA SER A 64 10.97 -14.09 7.01
C SER A 64 11.65 -12.81 7.48
N ALA A 65 11.03 -11.66 7.25
CA ALA A 65 11.42 -10.43 7.93
C ALA A 65 11.32 -10.66 9.45
N PRO A 66 12.19 -10.01 10.25
CA PRO A 66 12.01 -9.95 11.69
C PRO A 66 10.63 -9.38 11.99
N LYS A 67 9.77 -10.16 12.65
CA LYS A 67 8.50 -9.65 13.16
C LYS A 67 8.85 -8.70 14.32
N MET A 68 8.88 -7.40 14.08
CA MET A 68 8.93 -6.44 15.18
C MET A 68 7.64 -6.61 15.99
N SER A 69 7.74 -7.24 17.16
CA SER A 69 6.67 -7.31 18.14
C SER A 69 6.49 -5.94 18.78
N ARG A 70 5.85 -5.02 18.06
CA ARG A 70 5.27 -3.83 18.66
C ARG A 70 3.77 -4.04 18.64
N GLU A 71 3.12 -3.82 19.79
CA GLU A 71 1.67 -3.58 19.82
C GLU A 71 1.37 -2.62 18.68
N GLN A 72 0.63 -3.07 17.67
CA GLN A 72 0.35 -2.27 16.50
C GLN A 72 -0.52 -1.11 16.99
N PRO A 73 0.00 0.12 17.08
CA PRO A 73 -0.85 1.26 17.43
C PRO A 73 -1.95 1.33 16.38
N SER A 74 -3.12 1.86 16.75
CA SER A 74 -4.16 2.12 15.76
C SER A 74 -3.58 3.01 14.66
N ILE A 75 -4.10 2.86 13.43
CA ILE A 75 -3.60 3.59 12.25
C ILE A 75 -3.56 5.10 12.53
N GLU A 76 -4.54 5.59 13.28
CA GLU A 76 -4.69 6.99 13.69
C GLU A 76 -3.51 7.46 14.56
N LYS A 77 -3.14 6.70 15.60
CA LYS A 77 -1.97 7.02 16.44
C LYS A 77 -0.66 7.03 15.66
N ILE A 78 -0.54 6.13 14.68
CA ILE A 78 0.65 6.11 13.82
C ILE A 78 0.74 7.41 13.02
N TYR A 79 -0.38 7.93 12.51
CA TYR A 79 -0.42 9.20 11.77
C TYR A 79 -0.15 10.43 12.64
N GLU A 80 -0.60 10.43 13.91
CA GLU A 80 -0.32 11.53 14.85
C GLU A 80 1.19 11.72 15.10
N ASP A 81 1.93 10.60 15.24
CA ASP A 81 3.38 10.60 15.44
C ASP A 81 4.16 10.73 14.12
N LEU A 82 3.50 10.54 12.97
CA LEU A 82 4.16 10.57 11.67
C LEU A 82 4.23 11.99 11.11
N LYS A 83 5.46 12.50 11.00
CA LYS A 83 5.73 13.68 10.16
C LYS A 83 5.72 13.27 8.69
N LEU A 84 4.64 13.59 8.00
CA LEU A 84 4.54 13.47 6.55
C LEU A 84 5.22 14.69 5.90
N PRO A 85 6.22 14.50 5.02
CA PRO A 85 6.82 15.61 4.27
C PRO A 85 5.78 16.30 3.37
N ASP A 86 5.87 17.63 3.25
CA ASP A 86 4.92 18.45 2.47
C ASP A 86 4.82 17.98 1.01
N GLU A 87 5.94 17.58 0.43
CA GLU A 87 6.01 17.05 -0.94
C GLU A 87 5.21 15.75 -1.16
N LEU A 88 4.90 15.01 -0.08
CA LEU A 88 4.14 13.76 -0.13
C LEU A 88 2.67 13.94 0.23
N LEU A 89 2.22 15.15 0.61
CA LEU A 89 0.85 15.38 1.06
C LEU A 89 -0.20 14.90 0.05
N CYS A 90 -0.03 15.28 -1.22
CA CYS A 90 -0.95 14.91 -2.31
C CYS A 90 -0.71 13.48 -2.84
N GLY A 91 0.49 12.94 -2.64
CA GLY A 91 0.88 11.65 -3.21
C GLY A 91 1.02 11.63 -4.73
N ALA A 92 1.50 10.50 -5.23
CA ALA A 92 1.64 10.22 -6.66
C ALA A 92 0.45 9.39 -7.15
N TYR A 93 -0.30 9.90 -8.12
CA TYR A 93 -1.36 9.12 -8.77
C TYR A 93 -0.76 8.02 -9.66
N ALA A 94 -1.37 6.83 -9.65
CA ALA A 94 -1.00 5.73 -10.52
C ALA A 94 -2.21 4.95 -11.01
N ASN A 95 -2.26 4.74 -12.33
CA ASN A 95 -3.27 3.89 -12.98
C ASN A 95 -2.69 2.58 -13.52
N VAL A 96 -1.36 2.44 -13.54
CA VAL A 96 -0.66 1.22 -13.93
C VAL A 96 0.45 0.94 -12.90
N ILE A 97 0.66 -0.34 -12.58
CA ILE A 97 1.76 -0.79 -11.74
C ILE A 97 2.56 -1.86 -12.45
N MET A 98 3.87 -1.71 -12.47
CA MET A 98 4.80 -2.74 -12.90
C MET A 98 5.56 -3.28 -11.70
N VAL A 99 5.60 -4.60 -11.56
CA VAL A 99 6.30 -5.28 -10.48
C VAL A 99 7.39 -6.15 -11.08
N GLY A 100 8.63 -5.89 -10.68
CA GLY A 100 9.80 -6.71 -10.98
C GLY A 100 10.47 -7.17 -9.68
N HIS A 101 11.39 -8.11 -9.80
CA HIS A 101 12.15 -8.61 -8.65
C HIS A 101 13.56 -9.07 -9.05
N SER A 102 14.47 -9.01 -8.08
CA SER A 102 15.80 -9.60 -8.10
C SER A 102 15.90 -10.67 -7.00
N HIS A 103 17.08 -11.22 -6.76
CA HIS A 103 17.31 -12.17 -5.66
C HIS A 103 17.03 -11.57 -4.26
N GLY A 104 17.18 -10.24 -4.08
CA GLY A 104 17.06 -9.61 -2.77
C GLY A 104 15.88 -8.65 -2.63
N GLU A 105 15.31 -8.17 -3.73
CA GLU A 105 14.48 -6.98 -3.74
C GLU A 105 13.36 -7.08 -4.78
N PHE A 106 12.26 -6.39 -4.52
CA PHE A 106 11.18 -6.15 -5.45
C PHE A 106 11.17 -4.67 -5.83
N LEU A 107 11.01 -4.43 -7.12
CA LEU A 107 10.81 -3.12 -7.72
C LEU A 107 9.33 -2.92 -7.99
N LEU A 108 8.75 -1.86 -7.43
CA LEU A 108 7.38 -1.43 -7.65
C LEU A 108 7.40 -0.09 -8.38
N ASP A 109 7.07 -0.11 -9.66
CA ASP A 109 6.93 1.08 -10.49
C ASP A 109 5.46 1.45 -10.61
N PHE A 110 5.12 2.60 -10.05
CA PHE A 110 3.82 3.22 -10.16
C PHE A 110 3.87 4.19 -11.34
N VAL A 111 3.01 3.95 -12.32
CA VAL A 111 3.03 4.65 -13.60
C VAL A 111 1.73 5.42 -13.75
N THR A 112 1.87 6.70 -14.08
CA THR A 112 0.80 7.53 -14.62
C THR A 112 0.84 7.41 -16.14
N GLN A 113 -0.07 6.62 -16.68
CA GLN A 113 -0.19 6.40 -18.12
C GLN A 113 -1.34 7.21 -18.68
N PHE A 114 -1.01 8.37 -19.26
CA PHE A 114 -1.92 9.18 -20.06
C PHE A 114 -1.38 9.33 -21.49
N PHE A 115 -2.27 9.61 -22.44
CA PHE A 115 -1.85 10.00 -23.78
C PHE A 115 -1.22 11.40 -23.72
N PRO A 116 -0.12 11.70 -24.44
CA PRO A 116 0.64 10.82 -25.34
C PRO A 116 1.84 10.10 -24.69
N LYS A 117 2.17 10.37 -23.42
CA LYS A 117 3.34 9.82 -22.75
C LYS A 117 3.00 9.33 -21.35
N ALA A 118 3.50 8.14 -21.02
CA ALA A 118 3.49 7.61 -19.65
C ALA A 118 4.71 8.11 -18.87
N ALA A 119 4.55 8.27 -17.55
CA ALA A 119 5.64 8.61 -16.64
C ALA A 119 5.58 7.73 -15.38
N VAL A 120 6.76 7.31 -14.89
CA VAL A 120 6.87 6.67 -13.58
C VAL A 120 6.70 7.76 -12.52
N SER A 121 5.55 7.78 -11.85
CA SER A 121 5.21 8.80 -10.85
C SER A 121 5.78 8.47 -9.47
N ALA A 122 5.93 7.18 -9.16
CA ALA A 122 6.67 6.73 -7.99
C ALA A 122 7.38 5.41 -8.26
N ARG A 123 8.56 5.25 -7.66
CA ARG A 123 9.34 4.01 -7.69
C ARG A 123 9.67 3.61 -6.26
N VAL A 124 9.22 2.44 -5.83
CA VAL A 124 9.42 1.91 -4.49
C VAL A 124 10.15 0.57 -4.56
N TYR A 125 11.20 0.44 -3.77
CA TYR A 125 11.96 -0.79 -3.58
C TYR A 125 11.57 -1.42 -2.25
N VAL A 126 11.31 -2.72 -2.24
CA VAL A 126 10.96 -3.48 -1.04
C VAL A 126 11.82 -4.73 -0.99
N SER A 127 12.46 -5.00 0.13
CA SER A 127 13.24 -6.23 0.30
C SER A 127 12.34 -7.46 0.18
N ALA A 128 12.85 -8.54 -0.42
CA ALA A 128 12.09 -9.77 -0.64
C ALA A 128 11.47 -10.33 0.65
N SER A 129 12.16 -10.17 1.78
CA SER A 129 11.67 -10.54 3.11
C SER A 129 10.43 -9.77 3.59
N ASN A 130 10.27 -8.51 3.17
CA ASN A 130 9.15 -7.65 3.55
C ASN A 130 7.95 -7.81 2.61
N MET A 131 8.15 -8.32 1.39
CA MET A 131 7.12 -8.42 0.37
C MET A 131 5.89 -9.26 0.79
N PRO A 132 6.03 -10.42 1.47
CA PRO A 132 4.86 -11.17 1.96
C PRO A 132 4.00 -10.38 2.95
N GLY A 133 4.63 -9.60 3.83
CA GLY A 133 3.94 -8.73 4.78
C GLY A 133 3.18 -7.61 4.07
N LEU A 134 3.83 -6.94 3.12
CA LEU A 134 3.20 -5.93 2.29
C LEU A 134 2.01 -6.48 1.51
N LEU A 135 2.16 -7.65 0.87
CA LEU A 135 1.08 -8.32 0.15
C LEU A 135 -0.11 -8.63 1.06
N LYS A 136 0.15 -9.08 2.29
CA LYS A 136 -0.90 -9.34 3.28
C LYS A 136 -1.66 -8.04 3.58
N THR A 137 -0.97 -6.95 3.89
CA THR A 137 -1.60 -5.64 4.18
C THR A 137 -2.47 -5.16 3.02
N LEU A 138 -1.95 -5.20 1.80
CA LEU A 138 -2.69 -4.78 0.59
C LEU A 138 -3.91 -5.67 0.33
N SER A 139 -3.75 -7.00 0.50
CA SER A 139 -4.86 -7.94 0.30
C SER A 139 -5.97 -7.73 1.32
N THR A 140 -5.62 -7.54 2.59
CA THR A 140 -6.58 -7.23 3.66
C THR A 140 -7.32 -5.94 3.35
N ALA A 141 -6.61 -4.86 3.01
CA ALA A 141 -7.24 -3.58 2.71
C ALA A 141 -8.16 -3.64 1.47
N HIS A 142 -7.82 -4.45 0.47
CA HIS A 142 -8.64 -4.63 -0.73
C HIS A 142 -9.94 -5.40 -0.47
N THR A 143 -9.92 -6.40 0.42
CA THR A 143 -11.10 -7.25 0.69
C THR A 143 -12.04 -6.69 1.74
N HIS A 144 -11.56 -5.85 2.66
CA HIS A 144 -12.40 -5.27 3.70
C HIS A 144 -13.31 -4.18 3.11
N THR A 145 -14.58 -4.51 2.90
CA THR A 145 -15.66 -3.54 2.66
C THR A 145 -15.87 -2.73 3.93
N PRO A 146 -15.87 -1.38 3.89
CA PRO A 146 -16.29 -0.61 5.05
C PRO A 146 -17.72 -1.07 5.43
N PRO A 147 -18.04 -1.14 6.73
CA PRO A 147 -19.43 -1.38 7.14
C PRO A 147 -20.31 -0.34 6.43
N LYS A 148 -21.38 -0.81 5.76
CA LYS A 148 -22.43 0.08 5.25
C LYS A 148 -22.83 0.98 6.42
N THR A 149 -22.90 2.29 6.17
CA THR A 149 -23.34 3.31 7.13
C THR A 149 -24.51 2.76 7.97
N PRO A 150 -24.52 2.91 9.30
CA PRO A 150 -25.67 2.49 10.10
C PRO A 150 -26.94 3.16 9.54
N PRO A 151 -28.09 2.47 9.57
CA PRO A 151 -29.34 3.03 9.06
C PRO A 151 -29.60 4.38 9.70
N ASN A 152 -30.00 5.35 8.88
CA ASN A 152 -30.31 6.69 9.33
C ASN A 152 -31.46 6.61 10.35
N PRO A 153 -31.32 7.06 11.60
CA PRO A 153 -32.38 6.98 12.62
C PRO A 153 -33.59 7.86 12.30
N SER A 154 -33.62 8.55 11.15
CA SER A 154 -34.69 9.45 10.73
C SER A 154 -35.87 8.78 10.03
N ASP A 155 -35.75 7.52 9.60
CA ASP A 155 -36.84 6.84 8.86
C ASP A 155 -37.94 6.25 9.79
N ASP A 156 -37.67 6.13 11.10
CA ASP A 156 -38.63 5.59 12.09
C ASP A 156 -39.64 6.65 12.61
N GLN A 157 -39.55 7.92 12.19
CA GLN A 157 -40.46 8.99 12.64
C GLN A 157 -41.52 9.39 11.61
N MET A 158 -41.63 8.70 10.46
CA MET A 158 -42.60 9.00 9.39
C MET A 158 -43.87 8.12 9.42
N TYR A 159 -44.06 7.32 10.46
CA TYR A 159 -45.26 6.49 10.67
C TYR A 159 -45.71 6.46 12.13
N SER A 160 -45.66 7.60 12.82
CA SER A 160 -46.26 7.81 14.14
C SER A 160 -47.42 8.79 14.06
#